data_AF-A0A3N0HYB2-F1
#
_entry.id   AF-A0A3N0HYB2-F1
#
_cell.length_a   1.000
_cell.length_b   1.000
_cell.length_c   1.000
_cell.angle_alpha   90.00
_cell.angle_beta   90.00
_cell.angle_gamma   90.00
#
_symmetry.space_group_name_H-M   'P 1'
#
loop_
_entity.id
_entity.type
_entity.pdbx_description
1 polymer ?
#
loop_
_entity_poly.entity_id
_entity_poly.type
_entity_poly.pdbx_seq_one_letter_code
_entity_poly.pdbx_strand_id
1 'polypeptide(L)' 'MRKYDVGDIVFFISNGYHIREATVIRAGGGFCTIKFNDNETPAGTRVRESKLFKTKQEAEFVVQKTHNTLLY' A
#
# COMPACT_ATOMS: atom_id res chain seq x y z
N MET A 1 -18.43 -0.95 -6.53
CA MET A 1 -17.95 -0.48 -5.21
C MET A 1 -16.48 -0.15 -5.31
N ARG A 2 -16.05 1.04 -4.88
CA ARG A 2 -14.62 1.35 -4.78
C ARG A 2 -14.08 0.69 -3.51
N LYS A 3 -12.88 0.10 -3.59
CA LYS A 3 -12.25 -0.58 -2.45
C LYS A 3 -11.60 0.41 -1.47
N TYR A 4 -11.19 1.55 -2.01
CA TYR A 4 -10.57 2.68 -1.33
C TYR A 4 -11.17 3.98 -1.86
N ASP A 5 -11.38 4.95 -0.96
CA ASP A 5 -11.84 6.29 -1.32
C ASP A 5 -10.69 7.30 -1.30
N VAL A 6 -10.89 8.43 -1.99
CA VAL A 6 -9.91 9.51 -2.02
C VAL A 6 -9.88 10.18 -0.65
N GLY A 7 -8.69 10.28 -0.05
CA GLY A 7 -8.49 10.74 1.32
C GLY A 7 -8.24 9.61 2.32
N ASP A 8 -8.47 8.35 1.95
CA ASP A 8 -8.20 7.22 2.84
C ASP A 8 -6.70 7.04 3.07
N ILE A 9 -6.35 6.68 4.31
CA ILE A 9 -5.01 6.24 4.68
C ILE A 9 -4.88 4.75 4.36
N VAL A 10 -3.83 4.42 3.63
CA VAL A 10 -3.51 3.05 3.20
C VAL A 10 -2.03 2.76 3.42
N PHE A 11 -1.72 1.48 3.58
CA PHE A 11 -0.37 0.99 3.74
C PHE A 11 0.08 0.26 2.50
N PHE A 12 1.28 0.58 2.02
CA PHE A 12 1.89 -0.03 0.85
C PHE A 12 3.17 -0.76 1.24
N ILE A 13 3.28 -2.03 0.82
CA ILE A 13 4.51 -2.80 1.00
C ILE A 13 5.41 -2.62 -0.21
N SER A 14 6.51 -1.88 -0.03
CA SER A 14 7.59 -1.77 -1.02
C SER A 14 8.61 -2.89 -0.83
N ASN A 15 9.06 -3.45 -1.95
CA ASN A 15 10.09 -4.49 -2.00
C ASN A 15 9.84 -5.73 -1.12
N GLY A 16 8.59 -5.99 -0.73
CA GLY A 16 8.21 -7.18 0.06
C GLY A 16 8.43 -7.08 1.57
N TYR A 17 9.00 -5.99 2.10
CA TYR A 17 9.23 -5.84 3.54
C TYR A 17 9.03 -4.42 4.09
N HIS A 18 9.09 -3.38 3.25
CA HIS A 18 8.94 -2.01 3.72
C HIS A 18 7.48 -1.58 3.70
N ILE A 19 6.87 -1.41 4.86
CA ILE A 19 5.53 -0.86 4.98
C ILE A 19 5.62 0.65 5.03
N ARG A 20 5.00 1.33 4.06
CA ARG A 20 4.90 2.79 3.99
C ARG A 20 3.46 3.23 4.09
N GLU A 21 3.24 4.29 4.86
CA GLU A 21 1.94 4.93 4.97
C GLU A 21 1.72 5.93 3.82
N ALA A 22 0.54 5.88 3.22
CA ALA A 22 0.21 6.73 2.09
C ALA A 22 -1.28 7.11 2.10
N THR A 23 -1.60 8.26 1.55
CA THR A 23 -2.98 8.71 1.37
C THR A 23 -3.42 8.47 -0.07
N VAL A 24 -4.61 7.90 -0.26
CA VAL A 24 -5.19 7.73 -1.60
C VAL A 24 -5.59 9.09 -2.14
N ILE A 25 -5.00 9.51 -3.26
CA ILE A 25 -5.35 10.77 -3.94
C ILE A 25 -6.24 10.53 -5.17
N ARG A 26 -6.26 9.30 -5.69
CA ARG A 26 -7.13 8.90 -6.81
C ARG A 26 -7.37 7.40 -6.78
N ALA A 27 -8.60 6.95 -7.04
CA ALA A 27 -8.93 5.54 -7.21
C ALA A 27 -9.76 5.35 -8.49
N GLY A 28 -9.41 4.38 -9.32
CA GLY A 28 -10.16 4.07 -10.54
C GLY A 28 -9.55 2.97 -11.40
N GLY A 29 -10.43 2.15 -11.99
CA GLY A 29 -10.03 1.12 -12.97
C GLY A 29 -9.12 0.02 -12.41
N GLY A 30 -9.23 -0.32 -11.12
CA GLY A 30 -8.39 -1.32 -10.45
C GLY A 30 -7.00 -0.82 -10.03
N PHE A 31 -6.76 0.48 -10.18
CA PHE A 31 -5.54 1.16 -9.74
C PHE A 31 -5.89 2.31 -8.80
N CYS A 32 -5.01 2.51 -7.83
CA CYS A 32 -5.06 3.64 -6.91
C CYS A 32 -3.75 4.43 -7.01
N THR A 33 -3.87 5.74 -7.11
CA THR A 33 -2.75 6.64 -6.92
C THR A 33 -2.69 7.00 -5.45
N ILE A 34 -1.60 6.64 -4.80
CA ILE A 34 -1.32 6.95 -3.41
C ILE A 34 -0.22 8.01 -3.34
N LYS A 35 -0.26 8.85 -2.32
CA LYS A 35 0.79 9.81 -1.99
C LYS A 35 1.39 9.40 -0.66
N PHE A 36 2.67 9.10 -0.63
CA PHE A 36 3.36 8.79 0.62
C PHE A 36 3.34 10.03 1.53
N ASN A 37 3.10 9.83 2.82
CA ASN A 37 3.13 10.92 3.78
C ASN A 37 4.57 11.29 4.21
N ASP A 38 5.57 10.55 3.69
CA ASP A 38 6.97 10.90 3.81
C ASP A 38 7.24 12.18 2.99
N ASN A 39 7.66 13.25 3.67
CA ASN A 39 8.04 14.53 3.06
C ASN A 39 9.13 14.42 1.97
N GLU A 40 9.77 13.26 1.84
CA GLU A 40 10.78 12.95 0.82
C GLU A 40 10.18 12.64 -0.56
N THR A 41 8.92 12.17 -0.64
CA THR A 41 8.31 11.75 -1.90
C THR A 41 6.97 12.46 -2.15
N PRO A 42 7.00 13.71 -2.65
CA PRO A 42 5.78 14.43 -3.00
C PRO A 42 5.05 13.85 -4.22
N ALA A 43 5.71 12.94 -4.97
CA ALA A 43 5.15 12.30 -6.16
C ALA A 43 4.10 11.23 -5.79
N GLY A 44 2.91 11.34 -6.39
CA GLY A 44 1.89 10.30 -6.30
C GLY A 44 2.31 9.05 -7.07
N THR A 45 2.32 7.90 -6.39
CA THR A 45 2.65 6.61 -6.99
C THR A 45 1.37 5.87 -7.36
N ARG A 46 1.28 5.41 -8.62
CA ARG A 46 0.15 4.59 -9.07
C ARG A 46 0.43 3.11 -8.79
N VAL A 47 -0.39 2.51 -7.96
CA VAL A 47 -0.27 1.10 -7.56
C VAL A 47 -1.58 0.36 -7.79
N ARG A 48 -1.50 -0.98 -7.78
CA ARG A 48 -2.68 -1.83 -7.91
C ARG A 48 -3.38 -1.97 -6.57
N GLU A 49 -4.70 -2.00 -6.57
CA GLU A 49 -5.53 -2.17 -5.37
C GLU A 49 -5.20 -3.44 -4.59
N SER A 50 -4.65 -4.47 -5.25
CA SER A 50 -4.24 -5.73 -4.60
C SER A 50 -2.96 -5.64 -3.77
N LYS A 51 -2.19 -4.55 -3.89
CA LYS A 51 -0.95 -4.31 -3.12
C LYS A 51 -1.14 -3.29 -1.99
N LEU A 52 -2.36 -2.81 -1.80
CA LEU A 52 -2.72 -1.85 -0.76
C LEU A 52 -3.38 -2.57 0.40
N PHE A 53 -3.08 -2.12 1.61
CA PHE A 53 -3.63 -2.65 2.85
C PHE A 53 -4.31 -1.51 3.61
N LYS A 54 -5.45 -1.80 4.25
CA LYS A 54 -6.16 -0.79 5.05
C LYS A 54 -5.49 -0.58 6.40
N THR A 55 -4.82 -1.62 6.92
CA THR A 55 -4.17 -1.59 8.22
C THR A 55 -2.70 -1.98 8.11
N LYS A 56 -1.89 -1.44 9.03
CA LYS A 56 -0.48 -1.82 9.18
C LYS A 56 -0.34 -3.32 9.52
N GLN A 57 -1.23 -3.85 10.36
CA GLN A 57 -1.21 -5.25 10.79
C GLN A 57 -1.40 -6.23 9.62
N GLU A 58 -2.35 -5.94 8.71
CA GLU A 58 -2.50 -6.76 7.49
C GLU A 58 -1.24 -6.73 6.63
N ALA A 59 -0.62 -5.56 6.50
CA ALA A 59 0.63 -5.42 5.75
C ALA A 59 1.77 -6.20 6.42
N GLU A 60 1.93 -6.11 7.74
CA GLU A 60 2.93 -6.86 8.52
C GLU A 60 2.73 -8.37 8.39
N PHE A 61 1.48 -8.84 8.44
CA PHE A 61 1.15 -10.25 8.24
C PHE A 61 1.58 -10.74 6.86
N VAL A 62 1.34 -9.95 5.81
CA VAL A 62 1.77 -10.29 4.46
C VAL A 62 3.30 -10.28 4.33
N VAL A 63 3.99 -9.28 4.89
CA VAL A 63 5.46 -9.23 4.91
C VAL A 63 6.03 -10.47 5.61
N GLN A 64 5.54 -10.81 6.80
CA GLN A 64 5.97 -12.00 7.55
C GLN A 64 5.73 -13.27 6.75
N LYS A 65 4.55 -13.41 6.13
CA LYS A 65 4.22 -14.57 5.31
C LYS A 65 5.14 -14.70 4.10
N THR A 66 5.41 -13.59 3.40
CA THR A 66 6.35 -13.57 2.26
C THR A 66 7.76 -13.96 2.69
N HIS A 67 8.25 -13.44 3.82
CA HIS A 67 9.57 -13.78 4.33
C HIS A 67 9.67 -15.25 4.79
N ASN A 68 8.60 -15.80 5.38
CA ASN A 68 8.58 -17.18 5.85
C ASN A 68 8.42 -18.22 4.71
N THR A 69 7.95 -17.79 3.53
CA THR A 69 7.78 -18.68 2.37
C THR A 69 9.10 -18.91 1.61
N LEU A 70 10.15 -18.11 1.85
CA LEU A 70 11.46 -18.26 1.20
C LEU A 70 12.44 -19.15 1.99
N LEU A 71 12.00 -19.76 3.10
CA LEU A 71 12.81 -20.61 3.97
C LEU A 71 12.47 -22.11 3.87
N TYR A 72 11.68 -22.53 2.87
CA TYR A 72 11.37 -23.94 2.61
C TYR A 72 11.76 -24.36 1.21
#